data_AF-A0A952NBB4-F1
#
_entry.id   AF-A0A952NBB4-F1
#
_cell.length_a   1.000
_cell.length_b   1.000
_cell.length_c   1.000
_cell.angle_alpha   90.00
_cell.angle_beta   90.00
_cell.angle_gamma   90.00
#
_symmetry.space_group_name_H-M   'P 1'
#
loop_
_entity.id
_entity.type
_entity.pdbx_description
1 polymer ?
#
loop_
_entity_poly.entity_id
_entity_poly.type
_entity_poly.pdbx_seq_one_letter_code
_entity_poly.pdbx_strand_id
1 'polypeptide(L)' 'MKDYKENTSIEANRFKNFSPEKKLDLAMQLYYSAQELKRAALKQMHPNWDNRKVEAEVLRIFLHART' A
#
# COMPACT_ATOMS: atom_id res chain seq x y z
N MET A 1 -1.07 22.02 21.96
CA MET A 1 -2.30 21.22 21.67
C MET A 1 -3.06 21.74 20.44
N LYS A 2 -2.88 23.00 20.04
CA LYS A 2 -3.48 23.58 18.82
C LYS A 2 -2.82 23.03 17.54
N ASP A 3 -1.50 22.90 17.55
CA ASP A 3 -0.68 22.44 16.41
C ASP A 3 -0.94 20.97 16.02
N TYR A 4 -1.29 20.13 17.00
CA TYR A 4 -1.65 18.73 16.78
C TYR A 4 -2.95 18.59 15.98
N LYS A 5 -3.98 19.37 16.32
CA LYS A 5 -5.27 19.35 15.59
C LYS A 5 -5.12 19.89 14.17
N GLU A 6 -4.29 20.91 14.01
CA GLU A 6 -4.03 21.54 12.72
C GLU A 6 -3.30 20.59 11.77
N ASN A 7 -2.28 19.87 12.24
CA ASN A 7 -1.60 18.83 11.45
C ASN A 7 -2.53 17.68 11.04
N THR A 8 -3.38 17.19 11.94
CA THR A 8 -4.38 16.15 11.58
C THR A 8 -5.34 16.65 10.49
N SER A 9 -5.72 17.93 10.52
CA SER A 9 -6.58 18.51 9.49
C SER A 9 -5.86 18.65 8.13
N ILE A 10 -4.57 18.95 8.13
CA ILE A 10 -3.75 19.04 6.91
C ILE A 10 -3.59 17.66 6.28
N GLU A 11 -3.33 16.63 7.08
CA GLU A 11 -3.24 15.24 6.61
C GLU A 11 -4.56 14.75 6.01
N ALA A 12 -5.68 15.00 6.68
CA ALA A 12 -7.01 14.62 6.20
C ALA A 12 -7.41 15.33 4.89
N ASN A 13 -6.87 16.52 4.64
CA ASN A 13 -7.18 17.33 3.45
C ASN A 13 -6.13 17.20 2.32
N ARG A 14 -5.03 16.47 2.54
CA ARG A 14 -3.85 16.42 1.65
C ARG A 14 -4.18 16.12 0.18
N PHE A 15 -5.21 15.30 -0.06
CA PHE A 15 -5.61 14.88 -1.40
C PHE A 15 -6.93 15.50 -1.88
N LYS A 16 -7.58 16.37 -1.08
CA LYS A 16 -8.90 16.90 -1.45
C LYS A 16 -8.89 17.67 -2.77
N ASN A 17 -7.82 18.43 -3.00
CA ASN A 17 -7.66 19.26 -4.20
C ASN A 17 -7.03 18.52 -5.39
N PHE A 18 -6.74 17.22 -5.26
CA PHE A 18 -6.25 16.45 -6.40
C PHE A 18 -7.37 16.22 -7.40
N SER A 19 -7.05 16.33 -8.69
CA SER A 19 -7.94 15.85 -9.74
C SER A 19 -8.18 14.35 -9.59
N PRO A 20 -9.31 13.83 -10.10
CA PRO A 20 -9.58 12.38 -10.09
C PRO A 20 -8.44 11.54 -10.68
N GLU A 21 -7.81 12.01 -11.75
CA GLU A 21 -6.69 11.35 -12.42
C GLU A 21 -5.47 11.28 -11.50
N LYS A 22 -5.17 12.37 -10.79
CA LYS A 22 -4.03 12.38 -9.86
C LYS A 22 -4.25 11.49 -8.64
N LYS A 23 -5.50 11.39 -8.17
CA LYS A 23 -5.87 10.44 -7.12
C LYS A 23 -5.67 9.00 -7.57
N LEU A 24 -6.07 8.68 -8.80
CA LEU A 24 -5.89 7.36 -9.38
C LEU A 24 -4.39 7.01 -9.53
N ASP A 25 -3.61 7.93 -10.11
CA ASP A 25 -2.15 7.77 -10.23
C ASP A 25 -1.49 7.46 -8.89
N LEU A 26 -1.79 8.26 -7.86
CA LEU A 26 -1.27 8.04 -6.52
C LEU A 26 -1.72 6.70 -5.91
N ALA A 27 -2.99 6.32 -6.09
CA ALA A 27 -3.51 5.05 -5.60
C ALA A 27 -2.80 3.86 -6.26
N MET A 28 -2.52 3.93 -7.57
CA MET A 28 -1.78 2.90 -8.29
C MET A 28 -0.32 2.82 -7.81
N GLN A 29 0.36 3.95 -7.61
CA GLN A 29 1.71 3.98 -7.06
C GLN A 29 1.78 3.33 -5.66
N LEU A 30 0.80 3.64 -4.81
CA LEU A 30 0.69 3.04 -3.48
C LEU A 30 0.43 1.53 -3.56
N TYR A 31 -0.46 1.11 -4.46
CA TYR A 31 -0.78 -0.30 -4.68
C TYR A 31 0.46 -1.11 -5.07
N TYR A 32 1.23 -0.66 -6.07
CA TYR A 32 2.45 -1.36 -6.48
C TYR A 32 3.52 -1.35 -5.39
N SER A 33 3.71 -0.22 -4.70
CA SER A 33 4.67 -0.13 -3.60
C SER A 33 4.34 -1.09 -2.47
N ALA A 34 3.05 -1.22 -2.12
CA ALA A 34 2.60 -2.16 -1.11
C ALA A 34 2.84 -3.63 -1.51
N GLN A 35 2.67 -3.96 -2.80
CA GLN A 35 3.01 -5.31 -3.30
C GLN A 35 4.50 -5.61 -3.20
N GLU A 36 5.38 -4.65 -3.56
CA GLU A 36 6.83 -4.81 -3.43
C GLU A 36 7.24 -5.09 -1.98
N LEU A 37 6.70 -4.30 -1.04
CA LEU A 37 6.94 -4.50 0.38
C LEU A 37 6.45 -5.88 0.84
N LYS A 38 5.27 -6.30 0.38
CA LYS A 38 4.72 -7.60 0.76
C LYS A 38 5.54 -8.75 0.20
N ARG A 39 6.02 -8.64 -1.04
CA ARG A 39 6.92 -9.60 -1.66
C ARG A 39 8.22 -9.75 -0.88
N ALA A 40 8.84 -8.63 -0.50
CA ALA A 40 10.06 -8.64 0.31
C ALA A 40 9.82 -9.30 1.68
N ALA A 41 8.72 -8.97 2.34
CA ALA A 41 8.34 -9.59 3.61
C ALA A 41 8.13 -11.11 3.47
N LEU A 42 7.44 -11.57 2.43
CA LEU A 42 7.23 -13.01 2.19
C LEU A 42 8.55 -13.74 1.90
N LYS A 43 9.46 -13.14 1.12
CA LYS A 43 10.80 -13.72 0.89
C LYS A 43 11.60 -13.85 2.19
N GLN A 44 11.50 -12.85 3.07
CA GLN A 44 12.16 -12.89 4.38
C GLN A 44 11.54 -13.97 5.30
N MET A 45 10.21 -14.06 5.34
CA MET A 45 9.47 -15.02 6.18
C MET A 45 9.55 -16.45 5.67
N HIS A 46 9.70 -16.64 4.36
CA HIS A 46 9.73 -17.94 3.70
C HIS A 46 10.92 -18.07 2.74
N PRO A 47 12.16 -18.20 3.26
CA PRO A 47 13.38 -18.25 2.44
C PRO A 47 13.41 -19.41 1.43
N ASN A 48 12.67 -20.49 1.71
CA ASN A 48 12.64 -21.70 0.88
C ASN A 48 11.59 -21.63 -0.25
N TRP A 49 10.81 -20.56 -0.34
CA TRP A 49 9.84 -20.42 -1.41
C TRP A 49 10.52 -19.96 -2.69
N ASP A 50 10.13 -20.56 -3.81
CA ASP A 50 10.47 -20.02 -5.12
C ASP A 50 9.69 -18.73 -5.41
N ASN A 51 10.16 -17.98 -6.42
CA ASN A 51 9.54 -16.72 -6.80
C ASN A 51 8.07 -16.89 -7.22
N ARG A 52 7.70 -18.00 -7.88
CA ARG A 52 6.32 -18.20 -8.35
C ARG A 52 5.36 -18.33 -7.18
N LYS A 53 5.78 -19.06 -6.14
CA LYS A 53 5.00 -19.22 -4.91
C LYS A 53 4.86 -17.90 -4.15
N VAL A 54 5.92 -17.08 -4.10
CA VAL A 54 5.85 -15.74 -3.52
C VAL A 54 4.85 -14.87 -4.29
N GLU A 55 4.93 -14.81 -5.62
CA GLU A 55 3.98 -14.01 -6.43
C GLU A 55 2.54 -14.48 -6.26
N ALA A 56 2.30 -15.79 -6.27
CA ALA A 56 0.96 -16.35 -6.07
C ALA A 56 0.38 -15.96 -4.71
N GLU A 57 1.21 -15.95 -3.67
CA GLU A 57 0.78 -15.56 -2.33
C GLU A 57 0.55 -14.05 -2.20
N VAL A 58 1.39 -13.21 -2.81
CA VAL A 58 1.13 -11.75 -2.89
C VAL A 58 -0.22 -11.51 -3.54
N LEU A 59 -0.48 -12.14 -4.69
CA LEU A 59 -1.75 -12.02 -5.40
C LEU A 59 -2.93 -12.46 -4.52
N ARG A 60 -2.82 -13.63 -3.86
CA ARG A 60 -3.86 -14.15 -2.95
C ARG A 60 -4.17 -13.17 -1.83
N ILE A 61 -3.14 -12.57 -1.23
CA ILE A 61 -3.31 -11.60 -0.14
C ILE A 61 -4.03 -10.35 -0.64
N PHE A 62 -3.62 -9.77 -1.77
CA PHE A 62 -4.26 -8.56 -2.28
C PHE A 62 -5.67 -8.79 -2.84
N LEU A 63 -6.02 -10.01 -3.24
CA LEU A 63 -7.37 -10.35 -3.70
C LEU A 63 -8.33 -10.77 -2.58
N HIS A 64 -7.82 -11.45 -1.54
CA HIS A 64 -8.67 -12.18 -0.60
C HIS A 64 -8.40 -11.90 0.87
N ALA A 65 -7.32 -11.20 1.24
CA ALA A 65 -7.12 -10.87 2.64
C ALA A 65 -8.21 -9.91 3.11
N ARG A 66 -8.99 -10.36 4.10
CA ARG A 66 -9.91 -9.51 4.85
C ARG A 66 -9.20 -9.06 6.12
N THR A 67 -9.53 -7.85 6.56
CA THR A 67 -9.12 -7.26 7.85
C THR A 67 -9.53 -8.12 9.03
#